data_AF-A0A6S5RWX3-F1
#
_entry.id   AF-A0A6S5RWX3-F1
#
_cell.length_a   1.000
_cell.length_b   1.000
_cell.length_c   1.000
_cell.angle_alpha   90.00
_cell.angle_beta   90.00
_cell.angle_gamma   90.00
#
_symmetry.space_group_name_H-M   'P 1'
#
loop_
_entity.id
_entity.type
_entity.pdbx_description
1 polymer ?
#
loop_
_entity_poly.entity_id
_entity_poly.type
_entity_poly.pdbx_seq_one_letter_code
_entity_poly.pdbx_strand_id
1 'polypeptide(L)'
;MGPVRHTLILLCCLLLLPALPARAERLLRVCQYHGANYAYRIELANLILTRTADRYGAARIAPGDERPDPSQDRCLALLRDGLVDLAYVPPNAERLATLDMLPVDMHAGMLGYRVLIIRRDRQADFAQVQDVEGLRRRIGGFGSQWSDFPIFERNHLPVLGMANPGNLLPMLEQRRFDYFHRALSEAWMEVQGHPDLMVEPHLALRYAMPVYFAFNRGDAELARRFAEGFEQVREDGSFRALFLRHYGHLGDLARLGERRIIELDSGLPATDASLWLDPPTADGKDGTP
;
A
#
# COMPACT_ATOMS: atom_id res chain seq x y z
N MET A 1 6.64 76.66 -50.06
CA MET A 1 5.60 76.08 -49.17
C MET A 1 5.56 74.58 -49.42
N GLY A 2 5.74 73.77 -48.35
CA GLY A 2 5.42 72.33 -48.27
C GLY A 2 6.54 71.33 -48.65
N PRO A 3 6.65 70.17 -47.96
CA PRO A 3 6.73 70.02 -46.51
C PRO A 3 7.93 69.15 -46.05
N VAL A 4 8.36 69.39 -44.80
CA VAL A 4 9.44 68.67 -44.09
C VAL A 4 8.97 67.30 -43.62
N ARG A 5 9.59 66.21 -44.09
CA ARG A 5 9.35 64.84 -43.59
C ARG A 5 10.13 64.61 -42.30
N HIS A 6 9.41 64.47 -41.20
CA HIS A 6 9.95 64.06 -39.90
C HIS A 6 9.97 62.52 -39.86
N THR A 7 11.18 61.94 -39.85
CA THR A 7 11.37 60.49 -39.67
C THR A 7 11.28 60.17 -38.18
N LEU A 8 10.15 59.57 -37.78
CA LEU A 8 9.91 59.08 -36.42
C LEU A 8 10.67 57.76 -36.23
N ILE A 9 11.80 57.79 -35.52
CA ILE A 9 12.53 56.58 -35.11
C ILE A 9 11.79 55.98 -33.92
N LEU A 10 11.01 54.93 -34.17
CA LEU A 10 10.34 54.14 -33.15
C LEU A 10 11.38 53.25 -32.45
N LEU A 11 11.85 53.67 -31.28
CA LEU A 11 12.75 52.90 -30.43
C LEU A 11 11.96 51.73 -29.83
N CYS A 12 12.06 50.56 -30.46
CA CYS A 12 11.47 49.31 -29.98
C CYS A 12 12.28 48.82 -28.77
N CYS A 13 11.90 49.28 -27.57
CA CYS A 13 12.40 48.71 -26.32
C CYS A 13 11.88 47.27 -26.19
N LEU A 14 12.67 46.31 -26.67
CA LEU A 14 12.50 44.89 -26.36
C LEU A 14 12.67 44.73 -24.84
N LEU A 15 11.56 44.59 -24.12
CA LEU A 15 11.54 44.13 -22.74
C LEU A 15 12.02 42.67 -22.74
N LEU A 16 13.32 42.48 -22.57
CA LEU A 16 13.92 41.19 -22.19
C LEU A 16 13.46 40.87 -20.77
N LEU A 17 12.26 40.30 -20.64
CA LEU A 17 11.85 39.59 -19.44
C LEU A 17 12.87 38.46 -19.23
N PRO A 18 13.61 38.42 -18.11
CA PRO A 18 14.49 37.30 -17.84
C PRO A 18 13.62 36.05 -17.74
N ALA A 19 13.79 35.13 -18.69
CA ALA A 19 13.21 33.80 -18.58
C ALA A 19 13.79 33.19 -17.30
N LEU A 20 12.96 33.06 -16.26
CA LEU A 20 13.31 32.29 -15.07
C LEU A 20 13.77 30.92 -15.55
N PRO A 21 14.97 30.45 -15.18
CA PRO A 21 15.45 29.16 -15.61
C PRO A 21 14.44 28.11 -15.15
N ALA A 22 13.75 27.48 -16.11
CA ALA A 22 12.90 26.35 -15.84
C ALA A 22 13.79 25.27 -15.22
N ARG A 23 13.64 25.06 -13.91
CA ARG A 23 14.38 24.02 -13.20
C ARG A 23 13.96 22.70 -13.82
N ALA A 24 14.91 22.00 -14.45
CA ALA A 24 14.62 20.73 -15.11
C ALA A 24 13.95 19.77 -14.13
N GLU A 25 12.93 19.06 -14.58
CA GLU A 25 12.19 18.09 -13.78
C GLU A 25 13.14 17.04 -13.20
N ARG A 26 13.15 16.87 -11.86
CA ARG A 26 13.97 15.85 -11.19
C ARG A 26 13.31 14.47 -11.37
N LEU A 27 14.04 13.51 -11.92
CA LEU A 27 13.60 12.12 -12.00
C LEU A 27 14.11 11.35 -10.78
N LEU A 28 13.19 10.75 -10.02
CA LEU A 28 13.51 9.91 -8.87
C LEU A 28 13.57 8.44 -9.27
N ARG A 29 14.68 7.80 -8.95
CA ARG A 29 14.91 6.37 -9.21
C ARG A 29 14.29 5.57 -8.08
N VAL A 30 13.40 4.65 -8.41
CA VAL A 30 13.02 3.54 -7.53
C VAL A 30 13.71 2.25 -7.99
N CYS A 31 13.68 1.21 -7.17
CA CYS A 31 14.17 -0.12 -7.54
C CYS A 31 13.04 -1.08 -7.96
N GLN A 32 11.79 -0.68 -7.71
CA GLN A 32 10.58 -1.50 -7.78
C GLN A 32 9.65 -0.89 -8.82
N TYR A 33 9.69 -1.43 -10.04
CA TYR A 33 8.88 -0.94 -11.16
C TYR A 33 7.98 -2.01 -11.77
N HIS A 34 8.36 -3.28 -11.67
CA HIS A 34 7.77 -4.32 -12.51
C HIS A 34 6.42 -4.83 -11.99
N GLY A 35 5.40 -4.64 -12.82
CA GLY A 35 4.09 -5.26 -12.67
C GLY A 35 3.03 -4.35 -12.08
N ALA A 36 1.77 -4.80 -12.19
CA ALA A 36 0.60 -4.08 -11.71
C ALA A 36 0.68 -3.72 -10.21
N ASN A 37 1.46 -4.48 -9.43
CA ASN A 37 1.61 -4.32 -7.99
C ASN A 37 2.29 -3.01 -7.57
N TYR A 38 3.05 -2.34 -8.46
CA TYR A 38 3.72 -1.07 -8.15
C TYR A 38 3.05 0.16 -8.77
N ALA A 39 2.10 -0.03 -9.69
CA ALA A 39 1.43 1.07 -10.40
C ALA A 39 0.80 2.08 -9.42
N TYR A 40 0.05 1.58 -8.43
CA TYR A 40 -0.53 2.41 -7.37
C TYR A 40 0.53 3.19 -6.57
N ARG A 41 1.63 2.53 -6.18
CA ARG A 41 2.69 3.14 -5.36
C ARG A 41 3.40 4.27 -6.10
N ILE A 42 3.63 4.06 -7.40
CA ILE A 42 4.21 5.06 -8.30
C ILE A 42 3.24 6.23 -8.52
N GLU A 43 1.95 5.96 -8.74
CA GLU A 43 0.93 7.01 -8.87
C GLU A 43 0.83 7.87 -7.61
N LEU A 44 0.85 7.24 -6.42
CA LEU A 44 0.83 7.95 -5.14
C LEU A 44 2.09 8.79 -4.95
N ALA A 45 3.28 8.25 -5.24
CA ALA A 45 4.52 9.00 -5.18
C ALA A 45 4.49 10.23 -6.10
N ASN A 46 4.03 10.07 -7.35
CA ASN A 46 3.90 11.17 -8.29
C ASN A 46 2.87 12.23 -7.85
N LEU A 47 1.77 11.81 -7.24
CA LEU A 47 0.76 12.71 -6.68
C LEU A 47 1.36 13.59 -5.56
N ILE A 48 2.10 12.98 -4.62
CA ILE A 48 2.83 13.67 -3.54
C ILE A 48 3.87 14.65 -4.11
N LEU A 49 4.65 14.22 -5.11
CA LEU A 49 5.67 15.06 -5.75
C LEU A 49 5.06 16.25 -6.49
N THR A 50 3.90 16.06 -7.13
CA THR A 50 3.18 17.12 -7.84
C THR A 50 2.68 18.19 -6.87
N ARG A 51 2.10 17.79 -5.73
CA ARG A 51 1.62 18.74 -4.70
C ARG A 51 2.71 19.63 -4.12
N THR A 52 3.95 19.13 -4.12
CA THR A 52 5.11 19.82 -3.53
C THR A 52 5.99 20.53 -4.57
N ALA A 53 5.57 20.58 -5.84
CA ALA A 53 6.37 21.13 -6.93
C ALA A 53 6.68 22.62 -6.76
N ASP A 54 5.75 23.43 -6.23
CA ASP A 54 5.95 24.87 -6.04
C ASP A 54 7.09 25.18 -5.05
N ARG A 55 7.28 24.30 -4.04
CA ARG A 55 8.30 24.47 -3.00
C ARG A 55 9.64 23.80 -3.35
N TYR A 56 9.59 22.59 -3.91
CA TYR A 56 10.77 21.75 -4.11
C TYR A 56 11.20 21.61 -5.59
N GLY A 57 10.44 22.20 -6.51
CA GLY A 57 10.61 22.02 -7.95
C GLY A 57 9.92 20.75 -8.48
N ALA A 58 9.61 20.76 -9.77
CA ALA A 58 8.97 19.63 -10.45
C ALA A 58 9.82 18.35 -10.31
N ALA A 59 9.15 17.25 -9.97
CA ALA A 59 9.77 15.94 -9.90
C ALA A 59 8.74 14.85 -10.16
N ARG A 60 9.22 13.69 -10.62
CA ARG A 60 8.41 12.47 -10.78
C ARG A 60 9.28 11.24 -10.64
N ILE A 61 8.66 10.10 -10.41
CA ILE A 61 9.32 8.79 -10.51
C ILE A 61 9.81 8.60 -11.95
N ALA A 62 11.07 8.20 -12.10
CA ALA A 62 11.66 7.84 -13.37
C ALA A 62 10.85 6.69 -13.99
N PRO A 63 10.72 6.61 -15.33
CA PRO A 63 10.13 5.42 -15.94
C PRO A 63 10.98 4.19 -15.58
N GLY A 64 10.32 3.08 -15.29
CA GLY A 64 11.02 1.80 -15.11
C GLY A 64 11.72 1.37 -16.40
N ASP A 65 12.79 0.61 -16.25
CA ASP A 65 13.35 -0.17 -17.36
C ASP A 65 12.77 -1.59 -17.38
N GLU A 66 13.02 -2.35 -18.44
CA GLU A 66 12.50 -3.71 -18.64
C GLU A 66 13.25 -4.79 -17.84
N ARG A 67 14.21 -4.42 -16.97
CA ARG A 67 14.95 -5.40 -16.17
C ARG A 67 14.13 -5.84 -14.95
N PRO A 68 14.19 -7.12 -14.57
CA PRO A 68 13.53 -7.60 -13.36
C PRO A 68 13.96 -6.80 -12.13
N ASP A 69 12.99 -6.54 -11.24
CA ASP A 69 13.28 -5.88 -9.97
C ASP A 69 14.29 -6.73 -9.16
N PRO A 70 15.27 -6.10 -8.49
CA PRO A 70 16.21 -6.80 -7.64
C PRO A 70 15.50 -7.37 -6.40
N SER A 71 16.18 -8.25 -5.66
CA SER A 71 15.69 -8.66 -4.33
C SER A 71 15.51 -7.43 -3.43
N GLN A 72 14.59 -7.52 -2.47
CA GLN A 72 14.34 -6.44 -1.52
C GLN A 72 15.63 -5.98 -0.81
N ASP A 73 16.47 -6.93 -0.39
CA ASP A 73 17.73 -6.60 0.30
C ASP A 73 18.71 -5.87 -0.61
N ARG A 74 18.78 -6.26 -1.90
CA ARG A 74 19.59 -5.55 -2.89
C ARG A 74 19.02 -4.16 -3.17
N CYS A 75 17.70 -3.99 -3.25
CA CYS A 75 17.10 -2.67 -3.35
C CYS A 75 17.48 -1.78 -2.15
N LEU A 76 17.37 -2.31 -0.93
CA LEU A 76 17.71 -1.55 0.28
C LEU A 76 19.20 -1.19 0.35
N ALA A 77 20.09 -2.04 -0.17
CA ALA A 77 21.50 -1.68 -0.33
C ALA A 77 21.68 -0.51 -1.32
N LEU A 78 21.06 -0.58 -2.50
CA LEU A 78 21.10 0.52 -3.48
C LEU A 78 20.54 1.83 -2.93
N LEU A 79 19.49 1.76 -2.09
CA LEU A 79 18.91 2.92 -1.42
C LEU A 79 19.93 3.54 -0.46
N ARG A 80 20.59 2.72 0.38
CA ARG A 80 21.62 3.18 1.33
C ARG A 80 22.84 3.78 0.65
N ASP A 81 23.18 3.30 -0.56
CA ASP A 81 24.28 3.84 -1.37
C ASP A 81 23.87 5.09 -2.19
N GLY A 82 22.60 5.50 -2.15
CA GLY A 82 22.09 6.65 -2.92
C GLY A 82 21.98 6.38 -4.43
N LEU A 83 22.03 5.11 -4.83
CA LEU A 83 21.89 4.67 -6.22
C LEU A 83 20.41 4.60 -6.65
N VAL A 84 19.50 4.48 -5.69
CA VAL A 84 18.07 4.76 -5.85
C VAL A 84 17.64 5.78 -4.79
N ASP A 85 16.59 6.53 -5.09
CA ASP A 85 16.11 7.63 -4.25
C ASP A 85 14.96 7.20 -3.33
N LEU A 86 14.19 6.17 -3.73
CA LEU A 86 12.99 5.72 -3.03
C LEU A 86 12.80 4.20 -3.12
N ALA A 87 12.32 3.59 -2.03
CA ALA A 87 11.84 2.21 -1.99
C ALA A 87 10.49 2.09 -1.26
N TYR A 88 9.75 1.01 -1.53
CA TYR A 88 8.50 0.66 -0.86
C TYR A 88 8.71 -0.63 -0.06
N VAL A 89 8.77 -0.50 1.26
CA VAL A 89 9.09 -1.65 2.13
C VAL A 89 8.31 -1.60 3.43
N PRO A 90 8.01 -2.78 4.03
CA PRO A 90 7.47 -2.81 5.37
C PRO A 90 8.52 -2.34 6.39
N PRO A 91 8.11 -1.68 7.48
CA PRO A 91 8.99 -1.29 8.55
C PRO A 91 9.47 -2.52 9.34
N ASN A 92 10.68 -2.44 9.86
CA ASN A 92 11.17 -3.29 10.93
C ASN A 92 12.19 -2.48 11.77
N ALA A 93 12.63 -3.03 12.90
CA ALA A 93 13.54 -2.31 13.80
C ALA A 93 14.82 -1.82 13.10
N GLU A 94 15.42 -2.65 12.24
CA GLU A 94 16.63 -2.30 11.49
C GLU A 94 16.38 -1.16 10.49
N ARG A 95 15.30 -1.23 9.71
CA ARG A 95 14.96 -0.24 8.67
C ARG A 95 14.62 1.10 9.31
N LEU A 96 13.82 1.11 10.37
CA LEU A 96 13.50 2.33 11.12
C LEU A 96 14.77 2.98 11.71
N ALA A 97 15.76 2.17 12.11
CA ALA A 97 17.03 2.66 12.63
C ALA A 97 18.03 3.11 11.55
N THR A 98 17.91 2.63 10.31
CA THR A 98 18.94 2.84 9.25
C THR A 98 18.46 3.65 8.04
N LEU A 99 17.16 3.83 7.87
CA LEU A 99 16.54 4.58 6.79
C LEU A 99 15.67 5.69 7.36
N ASP A 100 15.35 6.68 6.52
CA ASP A 100 14.22 7.57 6.80
C ASP A 100 12.98 6.95 6.14
N MET A 101 11.87 6.86 6.87
CA MET A 101 10.64 6.24 6.38
C MET A 101 9.46 7.16 6.70
N LEU A 102 8.57 7.36 5.74
CA LEU A 102 7.29 8.02 6.00
C LEU A 102 6.37 7.01 6.70
N PRO A 103 6.02 7.19 7.99
CA PRO A 103 5.34 6.16 8.79
C PRO A 103 3.82 6.16 8.53
N VAL A 104 3.43 6.13 7.26
CA VAL A 104 2.05 6.07 6.80
C VAL A 104 1.90 4.86 5.90
N ASP A 105 0.93 3.99 6.21
CA ASP A 105 0.64 2.85 5.36
C ASP A 105 0.05 3.32 4.03
N MET A 106 0.85 3.20 2.98
CA MET A 106 0.44 3.64 1.65
C MET A 106 -0.78 2.89 1.13
N HIS A 107 -1.10 1.69 1.63
CA HIS A 107 -2.28 0.92 1.20
C HIS A 107 -3.46 1.04 2.16
N ALA A 108 -3.49 2.04 3.04
CA ALA A 108 -4.65 2.30 3.90
C ALA A 108 -5.09 1.02 4.66
N GLY A 109 -4.17 0.27 5.26
CA GLY A 109 -4.47 -0.94 6.03
C GLY A 109 -4.93 -2.15 5.20
N MET A 110 -5.17 -2.00 3.89
CA MET A 110 -5.71 -3.06 3.02
C MET A 110 -4.87 -4.34 3.07
N LEU A 111 -3.55 -4.20 3.07
CA LEU A 111 -2.63 -5.34 3.13
C LEU A 111 -2.67 -6.09 4.47
N GLY A 112 -3.32 -5.54 5.48
CA GLY A 112 -3.58 -6.19 6.77
C GLY A 112 -4.87 -7.00 6.82
N TYR A 113 -5.82 -6.76 5.91
CA TYR A 113 -7.07 -7.51 5.88
C TYR A 113 -6.87 -8.91 5.31
N ARG A 114 -7.45 -9.90 5.98
CA ARG A 114 -7.49 -11.30 5.53
C ARG A 114 -8.90 -11.82 5.62
N VAL A 115 -9.37 -12.46 4.56
CA VAL A 115 -10.58 -13.29 4.60
C VAL A 115 -10.19 -14.74 4.76
N LEU A 116 -11.12 -15.54 5.28
CA LEU A 116 -10.92 -16.97 5.46
C LEU A 116 -11.51 -17.71 4.25
N ILE A 117 -10.77 -18.66 3.72
CA ILE A 117 -11.24 -19.72 2.85
C ILE A 117 -11.53 -20.92 3.73
N ILE A 118 -12.73 -21.47 3.59
CA ILE A 118 -13.21 -22.63 4.35
C ILE A 118 -13.84 -23.63 3.38
N ARG A 119 -14.05 -24.87 3.86
CA ARG A 119 -14.98 -25.78 3.20
C ARG A 119 -16.42 -25.30 3.40
N ARG A 120 -17.26 -25.43 2.38
CA ARG A 120 -18.68 -25.02 2.42
C ARG A 120 -19.46 -25.69 3.54
N ASP A 121 -19.15 -26.95 3.84
CA ASP A 121 -19.78 -27.71 4.94
C ASP A 121 -19.47 -27.15 6.34
N ARG A 122 -18.52 -26.20 6.46
CA ARG A 122 -18.15 -25.53 7.72
C ARG A 122 -18.76 -24.14 7.89
N GLN A 123 -19.59 -23.67 6.95
CA GLN A 123 -20.13 -22.31 7.02
C GLN A 123 -20.84 -22.04 8.35
N ALA A 124 -21.73 -22.94 8.78
CA ALA A 124 -22.46 -22.79 10.04
C ALA A 124 -21.53 -22.73 11.25
N ASP A 125 -20.47 -23.53 11.25
CA ASP A 125 -19.47 -23.56 12.33
C ASP A 125 -18.67 -22.25 12.42
N PHE A 126 -18.31 -21.64 11.29
CA PHE A 126 -17.58 -20.37 11.27
C PHE A 126 -18.46 -19.17 11.58
N ALA A 127 -19.76 -19.22 11.24
CA ALA A 127 -20.72 -18.19 11.62
C ALA A 127 -20.82 -17.99 13.15
N GLN A 128 -20.51 -19.02 13.94
CA GLN A 128 -20.51 -18.96 15.41
C GLN A 128 -19.22 -18.38 16.02
N VAL A 129 -18.17 -18.14 15.24
CA VAL A 129 -16.91 -17.58 15.75
C VAL A 129 -17.08 -16.09 16.00
N GLN A 130 -16.89 -15.64 17.23
CA GLN A 130 -17.11 -14.24 17.63
C GLN A 130 -15.84 -13.45 17.90
N ASP A 131 -14.71 -14.11 18.04
CA ASP A 131 -13.48 -13.49 18.50
C ASP A 131 -12.28 -14.40 18.17
N VAL A 132 -11.09 -13.93 18.56
CA VAL A 132 -9.86 -14.69 18.43
C VAL A 132 -9.92 -16.01 19.20
N GLU A 133 -10.60 -16.09 20.35
CA GLU A 133 -10.74 -17.35 21.12
C GLU A 133 -11.52 -18.41 20.34
N GLY A 134 -12.56 -17.99 19.62
CA GLY A 134 -13.30 -18.84 18.69
C GLY A 134 -12.41 -19.40 17.59
N LEU A 135 -11.51 -18.56 17.06
CA LEU A 135 -10.57 -18.97 16.02
C LEU A 135 -9.45 -19.88 16.56
N ARG A 136 -9.00 -19.70 17.81
CA ARG A 136 -8.01 -20.58 18.46
C ARG A 136 -8.49 -22.03 18.61
N ARG A 137 -9.79 -22.27 18.55
CA ARG A 137 -10.39 -23.63 18.53
C ARG A 137 -10.41 -24.26 17.14
N ARG A 138 -9.84 -23.60 16.12
CA ARG A 138 -9.80 -24.02 14.72
C ARG A 138 -8.36 -24.04 14.24
N ILE A 139 -8.00 -25.03 13.46
CA ILE A 139 -6.65 -25.16 12.90
C ILE A 139 -6.61 -24.41 11.57
N GLY A 140 -5.71 -23.44 11.42
CA GLY A 140 -5.43 -22.79 10.15
C GLY A 140 -4.40 -23.55 9.31
N GLY A 141 -4.39 -23.35 7.99
CA GLY A 141 -3.27 -23.67 7.12
C GLY A 141 -2.60 -22.39 6.62
N PHE A 142 -1.28 -22.39 6.43
CA PHE A 142 -0.58 -21.23 5.87
C PHE A 142 0.78 -21.55 5.25
N GLY A 143 1.30 -20.67 4.41
CA GLY A 143 2.66 -20.76 3.89
C GLY A 143 3.70 -20.49 4.99
N SER A 144 4.55 -21.45 5.32
CA SER A 144 5.53 -21.30 6.42
C SER A 144 6.67 -20.32 6.12
N GLN A 145 6.83 -19.95 4.84
CA GLN A 145 7.83 -19.00 4.36
C GLN A 145 7.29 -17.58 4.21
N TRP A 146 5.99 -17.37 4.43
CA TRP A 146 5.37 -16.06 4.31
C TRP A 146 5.67 -15.22 5.56
N SER A 147 5.88 -13.92 5.37
CA SER A 147 6.40 -13.02 6.41
C SER A 147 5.47 -12.83 7.60
N ASP A 148 4.17 -13.09 7.42
CA ASP A 148 3.12 -13.04 8.44
C ASP A 148 2.97 -14.32 9.26
N PHE A 149 3.68 -15.41 8.93
CA PHE A 149 3.59 -16.66 9.71
C PHE A 149 3.81 -16.48 11.23
N PRO A 150 4.76 -15.66 11.70
CA PRO A 150 4.96 -15.43 13.14
C PRO A 150 3.78 -14.74 13.86
N ILE A 151 2.86 -14.10 13.13
CA ILE A 151 1.67 -13.44 13.70
C ILE A 151 0.76 -14.48 14.35
N PHE A 152 0.67 -15.71 13.81
CA PHE A 152 -0.21 -16.74 14.38
C PHE A 152 0.27 -17.20 15.75
N GLU A 153 1.57 -17.44 15.90
CA GLU A 153 2.15 -17.81 17.20
C GLU A 153 1.94 -16.70 18.23
N ARG A 154 2.19 -15.44 17.86
CA ARG A 154 1.95 -14.27 18.71
C ARG A 154 0.50 -14.18 19.20
N ASN A 155 -0.45 -14.59 18.37
CA ASN A 155 -1.88 -14.57 18.70
C ASN A 155 -2.41 -15.92 19.22
N HIS A 156 -1.52 -16.88 19.48
CA HIS A 156 -1.83 -18.24 19.92
C HIS A 156 -2.81 -19.00 19.01
N LEU A 157 -2.78 -18.72 17.69
CA LEU A 157 -3.59 -19.40 16.70
C LEU A 157 -2.87 -20.67 16.24
N PRO A 158 -3.53 -21.85 16.31
CA PRO A 158 -2.92 -23.08 15.83
C PRO A 158 -2.95 -23.08 14.29
N VAL A 159 -1.77 -23.03 13.67
CA VAL A 159 -1.62 -22.98 12.21
C VAL A 159 -0.60 -24.01 11.73
N LEU A 160 -1.01 -24.83 10.76
CA LEU A 160 -0.14 -25.75 10.06
C LEU A 160 0.61 -25.02 8.93
N GLY A 161 1.91 -24.88 9.10
CA GLY A 161 2.80 -24.28 8.12
C GLY A 161 3.18 -25.22 6.98
N MET A 162 3.08 -24.76 5.74
CA MET A 162 3.42 -25.50 4.53
C MET A 162 4.49 -24.78 3.72
N ALA A 163 5.56 -25.50 3.36
CA ALA A 163 6.63 -24.95 2.53
C ALA A 163 6.21 -24.72 1.08
N ASN A 164 5.27 -25.52 0.57
CA ASN A 164 4.70 -25.36 -0.77
C ASN A 164 3.24 -24.88 -0.65
N PRO A 165 2.96 -23.58 -0.87
CA PRO A 165 1.62 -23.02 -0.75
C PRO A 165 0.59 -23.61 -1.72
N GLY A 166 1.02 -24.14 -2.88
CA GLY A 166 0.12 -24.74 -3.86
C GLY A 166 -0.67 -25.95 -3.34
N ASN A 167 -0.24 -26.54 -2.21
CA ASN A 167 -0.92 -27.66 -1.57
C ASN A 167 -1.98 -27.22 -0.54
N LEU A 168 -2.10 -25.93 -0.21
CA LEU A 168 -2.98 -25.48 0.87
C LEU A 168 -4.46 -25.72 0.55
N LEU A 169 -4.94 -25.36 -0.64
CA LEU A 169 -6.35 -25.59 -1.02
C LEU A 169 -6.71 -27.10 -1.06
N PRO A 170 -5.92 -27.98 -1.73
CA PRO A 170 -6.17 -29.43 -1.66
C PRO A 170 -6.16 -29.99 -0.24
N MET A 171 -5.27 -29.50 0.64
CA MET A 171 -5.23 -29.93 2.04
C MET A 171 -6.44 -29.46 2.84
N LEU A 172 -6.97 -28.27 2.55
CA LEU A 172 -8.20 -27.76 3.15
C LEU A 172 -9.40 -28.63 2.77
N GLU A 173 -9.51 -29.01 1.49
CA GLU A 173 -10.54 -29.93 0.98
C GLU A 173 -10.44 -31.30 1.68
N GLN A 174 -9.21 -31.80 1.83
CA GLN A 174 -8.91 -33.06 2.53
C GLN A 174 -8.95 -32.96 4.07
N ARG A 175 -9.50 -31.88 4.63
CA ARG A 175 -9.75 -31.72 6.06
C ARG A 175 -8.50 -31.78 6.94
N ARG A 176 -7.34 -31.40 6.41
CA ARG A 176 -6.08 -31.34 7.17
C ARG A 176 -6.03 -30.17 8.14
N PHE A 177 -6.84 -29.14 7.88
CA PHE A 177 -7.09 -27.99 8.73
C PHE A 177 -8.49 -27.45 8.43
N ASP A 178 -8.93 -26.44 9.19
CA ASP A 178 -10.28 -25.90 9.19
C ASP A 178 -10.47 -24.68 8.29
N TYR A 179 -9.44 -23.85 8.16
CA TYR A 179 -9.46 -22.65 7.33
C TYR A 179 -8.09 -22.30 6.77
N PHE A 180 -8.08 -21.49 5.72
CA PHE A 180 -6.89 -20.88 5.13
C PHE A 180 -7.17 -19.41 4.92
N HIS A 181 -6.34 -18.50 5.41
CA HIS A 181 -6.61 -17.07 5.24
C HIS A 181 -5.78 -16.48 4.09
N ARG A 182 -6.39 -15.55 3.34
CA ARG A 182 -5.82 -14.93 2.14
C ARG A 182 -6.08 -13.43 2.09
N ALA A 183 -5.24 -12.72 1.34
CA ALA A 183 -5.48 -11.30 1.08
C ALA A 183 -6.75 -11.12 0.24
N LEU A 184 -7.37 -9.94 0.37
CA LEU A 184 -8.61 -9.63 -0.35
C LEU A 184 -8.46 -9.75 -1.86
N SER A 185 -7.28 -9.41 -2.39
CA SER A 185 -6.97 -9.47 -3.82
C SER A 185 -6.84 -10.89 -4.38
N GLU A 186 -6.80 -11.92 -3.54
CA GLU A 186 -6.43 -13.28 -3.95
C GLU A 186 -7.56 -14.29 -3.71
N ALA A 187 -8.26 -14.17 -2.57
CA ALA A 187 -9.13 -15.22 -2.05
C ALA A 187 -10.20 -15.71 -3.03
N TRP A 188 -10.90 -14.80 -3.72
CA TRP A 188 -11.97 -15.16 -4.64
C TRP A 188 -11.48 -15.82 -5.93
N MET A 189 -10.30 -15.42 -6.42
CA MET A 189 -9.69 -16.05 -7.59
C MET A 189 -9.20 -17.45 -7.25
N GLU A 190 -8.60 -17.64 -6.08
CA GLU A 190 -8.07 -18.93 -5.65
C GLU A 190 -9.12 -20.00 -5.43
N VAL A 191 -10.32 -19.64 -4.98
CA VAL A 191 -11.42 -20.61 -4.84
C VAL A 191 -12.08 -20.94 -6.19
N GLN A 192 -11.74 -20.25 -7.28
CA GLN A 192 -12.22 -20.64 -8.61
C GLN A 192 -11.64 -22.00 -8.99
N GLY A 193 -12.51 -22.95 -9.31
CA GLY A 193 -12.12 -24.33 -9.60
C GLY A 193 -12.12 -25.25 -8.37
N HIS A 194 -12.39 -24.74 -7.17
CA HIS A 194 -12.55 -25.52 -5.94
C HIS A 194 -14.01 -25.46 -5.45
N PRO A 195 -14.92 -26.28 -6.01
CA PRO A 195 -16.36 -26.16 -5.77
C PRO A 195 -16.76 -26.42 -4.32
N ASP A 196 -15.96 -27.16 -3.55
CA ASP A 196 -16.21 -27.43 -2.12
C ASP A 196 -15.67 -26.35 -1.19
N LEU A 197 -14.91 -25.39 -1.72
CA LEU A 197 -14.36 -24.27 -0.97
C LEU A 197 -15.17 -22.98 -1.20
N MET A 198 -15.13 -22.10 -0.22
CA MET A 198 -15.71 -20.77 -0.30
C MET A 198 -14.90 -19.77 0.53
N VAL A 199 -14.98 -18.50 0.16
CA VAL A 199 -14.62 -17.41 1.08
C VAL A 199 -15.72 -17.33 2.13
N GLU A 200 -15.37 -17.56 3.39
CA GLU A 200 -16.24 -17.45 4.56
C GLU A 200 -16.86 -16.04 4.60
N PRO A 201 -18.16 -15.85 4.88
CA PRO A 201 -18.81 -14.55 4.71
C PRO A 201 -18.87 -13.65 5.94
N HIS A 202 -18.57 -14.15 7.14
CA HIS A 202 -18.86 -13.44 8.40
C HIS A 202 -17.65 -12.88 9.13
N LEU A 203 -16.44 -13.33 8.81
CA LEU A 203 -15.21 -13.00 9.52
C LEU A 203 -14.19 -12.38 8.58
N ALA A 204 -13.43 -11.42 9.09
CA ALA A 204 -12.14 -11.08 8.53
C ALA A 204 -11.14 -10.92 9.66
N LEU A 205 -9.88 -11.23 9.40
CA LEU A 205 -8.77 -10.90 10.28
C LEU A 205 -8.21 -9.56 9.85
N ARG A 206 -7.71 -8.79 10.82
CA ARG A 206 -6.99 -7.55 10.55
C ARG A 206 -5.76 -7.48 11.44
N TYR A 207 -4.62 -7.13 10.85
CA TYR A 207 -3.39 -6.87 11.57
C TYR A 207 -2.51 -5.90 10.78
N ALA A 208 -1.67 -5.13 11.48
CA ALA A 208 -0.83 -4.15 10.79
C ALA A 208 0.18 -4.86 9.87
N MET A 209 0.09 -4.58 8.57
CA MET A 209 1.06 -4.96 7.54
C MET A 209 1.37 -3.75 6.64
N PRO A 210 1.90 -2.67 7.23
CA PRO A 210 2.10 -1.43 6.50
C PRO A 210 3.23 -1.56 5.49
N VAL A 211 3.13 -0.80 4.39
CA VAL A 211 4.25 -0.53 3.49
C VAL A 211 4.50 0.97 3.49
N TYR A 212 5.74 1.37 3.74
CA TYR A 212 6.15 2.77 3.82
C TYR A 212 7.00 3.18 2.63
N PHE A 213 6.95 4.47 2.30
CA PHE A 213 7.98 5.08 1.48
C PHE A 213 9.26 5.19 2.32
N ALA A 214 10.36 4.64 1.82
CA ALA A 214 11.67 4.65 2.47
C ALA A 214 12.70 5.40 1.63
N PHE A 215 13.53 6.17 2.30
CA PHE A 215 14.52 7.08 1.74
C PHE A 215 15.90 6.79 2.36
N ASN A 216 16.94 7.21 1.65
CA ASN A 216 18.27 7.30 2.24
C ASN A 216 18.28 8.36 3.36
N ARG A 217 18.86 8.06 4.53
CA ARG A 217 19.01 9.03 5.64
C ARG A 217 19.77 10.31 5.27
N GLY A 218 20.61 10.24 4.23
CA GLY A 218 21.32 11.39 3.68
C GLY A 218 20.44 12.33 2.85
N ASP A 219 19.24 11.92 2.40
CA ASP A 219 18.30 12.74 1.64
C ASP A 219 17.09 13.18 2.50
N ALA A 220 17.39 13.89 3.58
CA ALA A 220 16.38 14.45 4.48
C ALA A 220 15.46 15.48 3.79
N GLU A 221 15.89 16.08 2.67
CA GLU A 221 15.03 16.94 1.86
C GLU A 221 13.91 16.14 1.21
N LEU A 222 14.23 14.99 0.59
CA LEU A 222 13.23 14.14 -0.04
C LEU A 222 12.26 13.54 0.98
N ALA A 223 12.75 13.08 2.13
CA ALA A 223 11.90 12.56 3.20
C ALA A 223 10.89 13.61 3.68
N ARG A 224 11.35 14.85 3.94
CA ARG A 224 10.49 15.97 4.33
C ARG A 224 9.51 16.36 3.22
N ARG A 225 9.95 16.38 1.96
CA ARG A 225 9.08 16.63 0.81
C ARG A 225 7.93 15.63 0.76
N PHE A 226 8.22 14.34 0.95
CA PHE A 226 7.18 13.31 0.97
C PHE A 226 6.25 13.44 2.16
N ALA A 227 6.75 13.78 3.35
CA ALA A 227 5.91 14.03 4.52
C ALA A 227 4.95 15.20 4.27
N GLU A 228 5.45 16.36 3.85
CA GLU A 228 4.60 17.53 3.57
C GLU A 228 3.61 17.29 2.43
N GLY A 229 4.05 16.62 1.35
CA GLY A 229 3.17 16.31 0.24
C GLY A 229 2.13 15.24 0.58
N PHE A 230 2.46 14.30 1.46
CA PHE A 230 1.50 13.32 1.96
C PHE A 230 0.38 14.00 2.75
N GLU A 231 0.72 14.93 3.64
CA GLU A 231 -0.28 15.69 4.39
C GLU A 231 -1.22 16.46 3.45
N GLN A 232 -0.69 17.07 2.38
CA GLN A 232 -1.53 17.77 1.40
C GLN A 232 -2.50 16.83 0.66
N VAL A 233 -2.03 15.65 0.20
CA VAL A 233 -2.90 14.68 -0.50
C VAL A 233 -3.88 13.97 0.45
N ARG A 234 -3.55 13.92 1.74
CA ARG A 234 -4.43 13.43 2.80
C ARG A 234 -5.56 14.43 3.05
N GLU A 235 -5.21 15.69 3.27
CA GLU A 235 -6.16 16.77 3.58
C GLU A 235 -7.10 17.10 2.42
N ASP A 236 -6.62 17.08 1.17
CA ASP A 236 -7.45 17.35 -0.01
C ASP A 236 -8.26 16.12 -0.49
N GLY A 237 -8.12 14.97 0.19
CA GLY A 237 -8.82 13.73 -0.10
C GLY A 237 -8.31 12.95 -1.32
N SER A 238 -7.29 13.45 -2.03
CA SER A 238 -6.78 12.81 -3.25
C SER A 238 -6.09 11.47 -2.97
N PHE A 239 -5.48 11.28 -1.79
CA PHE A 239 -4.97 9.98 -1.35
C PHE A 239 -6.09 8.93 -1.29
N ARG A 240 -7.20 9.25 -0.62
CA ARG A 240 -8.36 8.34 -0.50
C ARG A 240 -9.00 8.07 -1.86
N ALA A 241 -9.15 9.09 -2.70
CA ALA A 241 -9.70 8.93 -4.04
C ALA A 241 -8.83 8.03 -4.93
N LEU A 242 -7.50 8.20 -4.86
CA LEU A 242 -6.54 7.34 -5.56
C LEU A 242 -6.63 5.89 -5.07
N PHE A 243 -6.65 5.68 -3.76
CA PHE A 243 -6.76 4.36 -3.16
C PHE A 243 -8.05 3.64 -3.57
N LEU A 244 -9.21 4.30 -3.47
CA LEU A 244 -10.50 3.72 -3.86
C LEU A 244 -10.56 3.38 -5.36
N ARG A 245 -9.92 4.19 -6.22
CA ARG A 245 -9.84 3.89 -7.66
C ARG A 245 -9.12 2.57 -7.94
N HIS A 246 -8.06 2.27 -7.20
CA HIS A 246 -7.28 1.03 -7.39
C HIS A 246 -7.89 -0.16 -6.65
N TYR A 247 -8.37 0.05 -5.43
CA TYR A 247 -8.66 -1.05 -4.50
C TYR A 247 -10.06 -1.04 -3.88
N GLY A 248 -10.87 0.00 -4.12
CA GLY A 248 -12.22 0.11 -3.54
C GLY A 248 -13.08 -1.12 -3.82
N HIS A 249 -12.98 -1.67 -5.04
CA HIS A 249 -13.67 -2.89 -5.45
C HIS A 249 -13.37 -4.11 -4.58
N LEU A 250 -12.19 -4.19 -3.94
CA LEU A 250 -11.84 -5.29 -3.04
C LEU A 250 -12.60 -5.21 -1.72
N GLY A 251 -12.82 -3.99 -1.21
CA GLY A 251 -13.65 -3.76 -0.03
C GLY A 251 -15.11 -4.14 -0.29
N ASP A 252 -15.64 -3.76 -1.45
CA ASP A 252 -17.00 -4.11 -1.89
C ASP A 252 -17.17 -5.62 -2.08
N LEU A 253 -16.23 -6.27 -2.79
CA LEU A 253 -16.22 -7.71 -3.00
C LEU A 253 -16.15 -8.47 -1.67
N ALA A 254 -15.35 -7.97 -0.74
CA ALA A 254 -15.22 -8.53 0.58
C ALA A 254 -16.41 -8.25 1.49
N ARG A 255 -17.26 -7.24 1.19
CA ARG A 255 -18.37 -6.81 2.06
C ARG A 255 -17.88 -6.58 3.50
N LEU A 256 -16.75 -5.89 3.67
CA LEU A 256 -16.08 -5.77 4.97
C LEU A 256 -16.99 -5.19 6.06
N GLY A 257 -17.97 -4.35 5.70
CA GLY A 257 -18.92 -3.76 6.66
C GLY A 257 -19.94 -4.73 7.23
N GLU A 258 -20.04 -5.92 6.63
CA GLU A 258 -20.91 -6.99 7.10
C GLU A 258 -20.13 -8.09 7.84
N ARG A 259 -18.80 -7.97 7.88
CA ARG A 259 -17.93 -8.93 8.55
C ARG A 259 -17.58 -8.47 9.95
N ARG A 260 -17.49 -9.43 10.85
CA ARG A 260 -16.83 -9.26 12.14
C ARG A 260 -15.32 -9.25 11.92
N ILE A 261 -14.68 -8.14 12.25
CA ILE A 261 -13.23 -8.00 12.19
C ILE A 261 -12.62 -8.54 13.49
N ILE A 262 -11.72 -9.51 13.38
CA ILE A 262 -10.90 -10.04 14.46
C ILE A 262 -9.52 -9.40 14.33
N GLU A 263 -9.19 -8.50 15.26
CA GLU A 263 -7.86 -7.89 15.32
C GLU A 263 -6.83 -8.90 15.83
N LEU A 264 -5.68 -8.95 15.16
CA LEU A 264 -4.52 -9.73 15.56
C LEU A 264 -3.33 -8.79 15.82
N ASP A 265 -2.56 -9.11 16.85
CA ASP A 265 -1.32 -8.40 17.17
C ASP A 265 -0.22 -8.79 16.17
N SER A 266 0.24 -7.84 15.35
CA SER A 266 1.37 -8.07 14.43
C SER A 266 2.73 -7.90 15.11
N GLY A 267 2.79 -7.39 16.34
CA GLY A 267 4.01 -7.02 17.05
C GLY A 267 4.67 -5.74 16.52
N LEU A 268 4.02 -5.06 15.57
CA LEU A 268 4.45 -3.74 15.12
C LEU A 268 3.87 -2.66 16.04
N PRO A 269 4.53 -1.50 16.16
CA PRO A 269 3.94 -0.34 16.82
C PRO A 269 2.58 -0.01 16.22
N ALA A 270 1.69 0.58 17.03
CA ALA A 270 0.42 1.10 16.56
C ALA A 270 0.67 2.04 15.37
N THR A 271 0.07 1.71 14.24
CA THR A 271 0.05 2.54 13.04
C THR A 271 -1.20 3.39 13.05
N ASP A 272 -1.15 4.58 12.46
CA ASP A 272 -2.33 5.40 12.30
C ASP A 272 -3.38 4.66 11.46
N ALA A 273 -4.42 4.19 12.14
CA ALA A 273 -5.52 3.44 11.54
C ALA A 273 -6.63 4.36 11.01
N SER A 274 -6.56 5.68 11.24
CA SER A 274 -7.57 6.64 10.75
C SER A 274 -7.70 6.65 9.23
N LEU A 275 -6.64 6.22 8.54
CA LEU A 275 -6.56 6.14 7.09
C LEU A 275 -6.92 4.77 6.55
N TRP A 276 -7.27 3.81 7.41
CA TRP A 276 -7.52 2.46 6.96
C TRP A 276 -8.80 2.37 6.15
N LEU A 277 -8.87 1.37 5.28
CA LEU A 277 -10.09 0.94 4.62
C LEU A 277 -11.02 0.40 5.71
N ASP A 278 -11.65 1.31 6.45
CA ASP A 278 -12.74 0.98 7.33
C ASP A 278 -14.00 0.84 6.49
N PRO A 279 -14.80 -0.20 6.74
CA PRO A 279 -16.05 -0.31 6.05
C PRO A 279 -16.94 0.89 6.40
N PRO A 280 -17.78 1.37 5.45
CA PRO A 280 -18.82 2.30 5.79
C PRO A 280 -19.66 1.68 6.91
N THR A 281 -19.77 2.39 8.03
CA THR A 281 -20.63 1.97 9.13
C THR A 281 -22.07 1.92 8.62
N ALA A 282 -22.82 0.89 8.98
CA ALA A 282 -24.23 0.75 8.60
C ALA A 282 -25.09 1.97 9.03
N ASP A 283 -24.62 2.72 10.03
CA ASP A 283 -25.09 4.06 10.34
C ASP A 283 -24.23 5.06 9.57
N GLY A 284 -24.76 5.70 8.52
CA GLY A 284 -24.05 6.65 7.65
C GLY A 284 -23.56 7.93 8.34
N LYS A 285 -22.68 7.79 9.33
CA LYS A 285 -21.88 8.86 9.91
C LYS A 285 -20.45 8.62 9.47
N ASP A 286 -20.12 9.21 8.32
CA ASP A 286 -18.73 9.46 7.97
C ASP A 286 -18.06 10.14 9.18
N GLY A 287 -17.15 9.41 9.81
CA GLY A 287 -16.23 9.97 10.78
C GLY A 287 -15.27 10.87 10.03
N THR A 288 -15.53 12.18 10.08
CA THR A 288 -14.54 13.21 9.75
C THR A 288 -14.95 14.48 10.50
N PRO A 289 -14.01 15.32 10.98
CA PRO A 289 -12.56 15.27 10.81
C PRO A 289 -11.78 14.76 12.03
#